data_AF-A0AA91KTH8-F1
#
_entry.id   AF-A0AA91KTH8-F1
#
_cell.length_a   1.000
_cell.length_b   1.000
_cell.length_c   1.000
_cell.angle_alpha   90.00
_cell.angle_beta   90.00
_cell.angle_gamma   90.00
#
_symmetry.space_group_name_H-M   'P 1'
#
loop_
_entity.id
_entity.type
_entity.pdbx_description
1 polymer ?
#
loop_
_entity_poly.entity_id
_entity_poly.type
_entity_poly.pdbx_seq_one_letter_code
_entity_poly.pdbx_strand_id
1 'polypeptide(L)'
;MSVPFTTAHISLLVLALVGLFAVFPPLAASAQEDIMRVYMDHARVLKLDRPVSKVIIGNADVADATVADAKTIVVTGRNFGTTNLVILDQDGNAIVDERIIVSIDEGNTVRVYKQTSRTVLSCTPNCERHAERKTTGTGN
;
A
#
# COMPACT_ATOMS: atom_id res chain seq x y z
N MET A 1 39.80 -62.00 -33.57
CA MET A 1 38.68 -61.06 -33.71
C MET A 1 37.90 -61.05 -32.40
N SER A 2 37.37 -59.88 -32.01
CA SER A 2 36.61 -59.50 -30.78
C SER A 2 37.38 -59.30 -29.45
N VAL A 3 37.40 -58.00 -29.07
CA VAL A 3 37.78 -57.23 -27.86
C VAL A 3 37.57 -57.82 -26.46
N PRO A 4 38.31 -57.30 -25.46
CA PRO A 4 37.66 -56.62 -24.31
C PRO A 4 38.26 -55.22 -24.08
N PHE A 5 37.48 -54.15 -24.30
CA PHE A 5 36.65 -53.43 -23.32
C PHE A 5 37.43 -52.70 -22.22
N THR A 6 37.75 -51.45 -22.54
CA THR A 6 38.20 -50.32 -21.71
C THR A 6 37.30 -50.09 -20.50
N THR A 7 37.79 -50.40 -19.30
CA THR A 7 37.11 -50.25 -18.01
C THR A 7 37.66 -49.10 -17.14
N ALA A 8 38.37 -48.13 -17.72
CA ALA A 8 39.10 -47.12 -16.93
C ALA A 8 38.57 -45.68 -17.01
N HIS A 9 37.57 -45.36 -17.85
CA HIS A 9 37.14 -43.96 -18.07
C HIS A 9 35.79 -43.57 -17.44
N ILE A 10 35.04 -44.52 -16.89
CA ILE A 10 33.68 -44.24 -16.40
C ILE A 10 33.70 -43.66 -14.98
N SER A 11 34.72 -43.95 -14.16
CA SER A 11 34.80 -43.44 -12.77
C SER A 11 35.21 -41.97 -12.65
N LEU A 12 35.75 -41.33 -13.68
CA LEU A 12 36.21 -39.93 -13.59
C LEU A 12 35.13 -38.89 -13.98
N LEU A 13 34.03 -39.33 -14.62
CA LEU A 13 32.98 -38.42 -15.12
C LEU A 13 31.84 -38.17 -14.12
N VAL A 14 31.71 -39.01 -13.09
CA VAL A 14 30.61 -38.89 -12.10
C VAL A 14 30.90 -37.81 -11.05
N LEU A 15 32.17 -37.47 -10.80
CA LEU A 15 32.52 -36.43 -9.80
C LEU A 15 32.38 -34.99 -10.31
N ALA A 16 32.27 -34.78 -11.63
CA ALA A 16 32.22 -33.44 -12.21
C ALA A 16 30.78 -32.88 -12.37
N LEU A 17 29.74 -33.69 -12.22
CA LEU A 17 28.35 -33.25 -12.44
C LEU A 17 27.63 -32.74 -11.17
N VAL A 18 28.21 -32.94 -9.98
CA VAL A 18 27.55 -32.58 -8.70
C VAL A 18 27.83 -31.12 -8.29
N GLY A 19 28.78 -30.44 -8.95
CA GLY A 19 29.20 -29.08 -8.58
C GLY A 19 28.37 -27.92 -9.14
N LEU A 20 27.42 -28.16 -10.06
CA LEU A 20 26.81 -27.07 -10.85
C LEU A 20 25.44 -26.58 -10.33
N PHE A 21 24.90 -27.14 -9.25
CA PHE A 21 23.54 -26.81 -8.77
C PHE A 21 23.46 -25.84 -7.57
N ALA A 22 24.58 -25.31 -7.07
CA ALA A 22 24.61 -24.59 -5.78
C ALA A 22 24.59 -23.04 -5.85
N VAL A 23 24.26 -22.42 -7.00
CA VAL A 23 24.25 -20.95 -7.12
C VAL A 23 22.91 -20.44 -7.66
N PHE A 24 21.82 -20.77 -6.96
CA PHE A 24 20.60 -19.97 -7.06
C PHE A 24 20.55 -19.02 -5.88
N PRO A 25 20.73 -17.69 -6.07
CA PRO A 25 20.51 -16.74 -4.98
C PRO A 25 19.06 -16.85 -4.52
N PRO A 26 18.78 -16.85 -3.21
CA PRO A 26 17.41 -16.84 -2.72
C PRO A 26 16.73 -15.57 -3.22
N LEU A 27 15.62 -15.75 -3.94
CA LEU A 27 14.75 -14.65 -4.36
C LEU A 27 14.13 -14.08 -3.09
N ALA A 28 14.63 -12.94 -2.63
CA ALA A 28 14.07 -12.25 -1.48
C ALA A 28 12.63 -11.83 -1.80
N ALA A 29 11.65 -12.51 -1.20
CA ALA A 29 10.27 -12.07 -1.23
C ALA A 29 10.17 -10.80 -0.38
N SER A 30 10.05 -9.64 -1.04
CA SER A 30 9.70 -8.39 -0.38
C SER A 30 8.30 -8.55 0.20
N ALA A 31 8.19 -8.56 1.54
CA ALA A 31 6.92 -8.38 2.23
C ALA A 31 6.42 -6.97 1.87
N GLN A 32 5.55 -6.89 0.87
CA GLN A 32 4.86 -5.67 0.51
C GLN A 32 3.88 -5.40 1.65
N GLU A 33 4.24 -4.53 2.60
CA GLU A 33 3.24 -3.96 3.50
C GLU A 33 2.19 -3.28 2.62
N ASP A 34 0.95 -3.73 2.72
CA ASP A 34 -0.13 -3.11 1.95
C ASP A 34 -0.42 -1.74 2.56
N ILE A 35 -0.30 -0.71 1.72
CA ILE A 35 -0.46 0.68 2.11
C ILE A 35 -1.65 1.24 1.34
N MET A 36 -2.72 1.53 2.08
CA MET A 36 -3.90 2.17 1.54
C MET A 36 -3.66 3.68 1.40
N ARG A 37 -3.54 4.14 0.16
CA ARG A 37 -3.53 5.59 -0.15
C ARG A 37 -4.96 6.11 -0.23
N VAL A 38 -5.22 7.19 0.49
CA VAL A 38 -6.49 7.94 0.45
C VAL A 38 -6.14 9.41 0.24
N TYR A 39 -6.91 10.12 -0.58
CA TYR A 39 -6.69 11.55 -0.76
C TYR A 39 -7.49 12.34 0.27
N MET A 40 -6.94 13.46 0.71
CA MET A 40 -7.62 14.37 1.63
C MET A 40 -8.94 14.86 1.03
N ASP A 41 -10.01 14.87 1.83
CA ASP A 41 -11.37 15.19 1.41
C ASP A 41 -11.98 14.20 0.39
N HIS A 42 -11.33 13.05 0.16
CA HIS A 42 -11.87 11.96 -0.66
C HIS A 42 -12.20 10.74 0.19
N ALA A 43 -13.19 9.98 -0.29
CA ALA A 43 -13.58 8.70 0.28
C ALA A 43 -13.11 7.53 -0.62
N ARG A 44 -12.66 6.45 0.02
CA ARG A 44 -12.34 5.17 -0.61
C ARG A 44 -13.27 4.09 -0.04
N VAL A 45 -13.90 3.33 -0.92
CA VAL A 45 -14.77 2.22 -0.52
C VAL A 45 -13.93 0.95 -0.41
N LEU A 46 -14.07 0.27 0.72
CA LEU A 46 -13.44 -1.01 1.02
C LEU A 46 -14.53 -2.08 1.12
N LYS A 47 -14.37 -3.16 0.35
CA LYS A 47 -15.26 -4.31 0.36
C LYS A 47 -14.57 -5.46 1.09
N LEU A 48 -15.26 -6.02 2.08
CA LEU A 48 -14.78 -7.10 2.92
C LEU A 48 -15.31 -8.44 2.42
N ASP A 49 -14.55 -9.50 2.67
CA ASP A 49 -14.95 -10.88 2.37
C ASP A 49 -15.97 -11.43 3.38
N ARG A 50 -15.89 -10.98 4.63
CA ARG A 50 -16.75 -11.38 5.75
C ARG A 50 -17.32 -10.18 6.54
N PRO A 51 -18.38 -10.37 7.33
CA PRO A 51 -19.03 -9.29 8.08
C PRO A 51 -18.11 -8.62 9.11
N VAL A 52 -18.15 -7.29 9.18
CA VAL A 52 -17.44 -6.50 10.20
C VAL A 52 -18.14 -6.54 11.55
N SER A 53 -17.36 -6.56 12.63
CA SER A 53 -17.84 -6.34 14.01
C SER A 53 -17.29 -5.05 14.59
N LYS A 54 -16.00 -4.77 14.40
CA LYS A 54 -15.32 -3.60 14.97
C LYS A 54 -14.43 -2.93 13.94
N VAL A 55 -14.41 -1.60 13.96
CA VAL A 55 -13.55 -0.76 13.13
C VAL A 55 -12.75 0.14 14.05
N ILE A 56 -11.43 0.17 13.86
CA ILE A 56 -10.50 0.95 14.68
C ILE A 56 -9.62 1.76 13.75
N ILE A 57 -9.58 3.07 13.98
CA ILE A 57 -8.66 4.01 13.34
C ILE A 57 -7.66 4.46 14.39
N GLY A 58 -6.36 4.42 14.06
CA GLY A 58 -5.31 4.86 14.99
C GLY A 58 -5.39 6.35 15.34
N ASN A 59 -5.63 7.20 14.35
CA ASN A 59 -5.78 8.65 14.52
C ASN A 59 -6.94 9.19 13.66
N ALA A 60 -8.04 9.56 14.32
CA ALA A 60 -9.25 10.11 13.70
C ALA A 60 -9.08 11.51 13.10
N ASP A 61 -8.03 12.25 13.46
CA ASP A 61 -7.71 13.54 12.83
C ASP A 61 -7.16 13.35 11.41
N VAL A 62 -6.53 12.20 11.12
CA VAL A 62 -5.91 11.90 9.82
C VAL A 62 -6.90 11.25 8.87
N ALA A 63 -7.62 10.21 9.32
CA ALA A 63 -8.60 9.49 8.53
C ALA A 63 -9.79 9.08 9.39
N ASP A 64 -10.90 8.73 8.77
CA ASP A 64 -12.10 8.24 9.44
C ASP A 64 -12.72 7.10 8.62
N ALA A 65 -13.50 6.24 9.27
CA ALA A 65 -14.14 5.10 8.64
C ALA A 65 -15.58 4.96 9.09
N THR A 66 -16.49 4.81 8.14
CA THR A 66 -17.91 4.61 8.38
C THR A 66 -18.36 3.26 7.81
N VAL A 67 -19.12 2.50 8.59
CA VAL A 67 -19.72 1.24 8.15
C VAL A 67 -20.96 1.57 7.32
N ALA A 68 -20.94 1.26 6.03
CA ALA A 68 -22.08 1.45 5.15
C ALA A 68 -23.04 0.25 5.23
N ASP A 69 -22.49 -0.96 5.28
CA ASP A 69 -23.22 -2.21 5.51
C ASP A 69 -22.28 -3.26 6.12
N ALA A 70 -22.78 -4.49 6.34
CA ALA A 70 -22.04 -5.56 6.99
C ALA A 70 -20.68 -5.89 6.32
N LYS A 71 -20.50 -5.63 5.02
CA LYS A 71 -19.26 -5.93 4.27
C LYS A 71 -18.68 -4.72 3.55
N THR A 72 -19.20 -3.52 3.79
CA THR A 72 -18.76 -2.31 3.09
C THR A 72 -18.38 -1.23 4.10
N ILE A 73 -17.12 -0.80 4.02
CA ILE A 73 -16.57 0.32 4.81
C ILE A 73 -16.23 1.46 3.86
N VAL A 74 -16.55 2.69 4.27
CA VAL A 74 -16.14 3.90 3.58
C VAL A 74 -15.08 4.60 4.42
N VAL A 75 -13.85 4.68 3.90
CA VAL A 75 -12.72 5.35 4.54
C VAL A 75 -12.56 6.74 3.94
N THR A 76 -12.51 7.78 4.76
CA THR A 76 -12.37 9.18 4.34
C THR A 76 -11.06 9.77 4.84
N GLY A 77 -10.28 10.36 3.94
CA GLY A 77 -9.08 11.11 4.31
C GLY A 77 -9.47 12.48 4.86
N ARG A 78 -9.12 12.80 6.11
CA ARG A 78 -9.45 14.09 6.73
C ARG A 78 -8.30 15.08 6.65
N ASN A 79 -7.09 14.63 6.95
CA ASN A 79 -5.94 15.50 7.08
C ASN A 79 -4.66 14.76 6.69
N PHE A 80 -3.63 15.49 6.25
CA PHE A 80 -2.38 14.88 5.82
C PHE A 80 -1.70 14.13 6.96
N GLY A 81 -1.20 12.93 6.64
CA GLY A 81 -0.47 12.12 7.60
C GLY A 81 -0.57 10.64 7.30
N THR A 82 -0.09 9.85 8.26
CA THR A 82 -0.12 8.39 8.20
C THR A 82 -0.81 7.88 9.46
N THR A 83 -1.75 6.96 9.28
CA THR A 83 -2.42 6.25 10.37
C THR A 83 -2.61 4.79 9.99
N ASN A 84 -3.39 4.03 10.75
CA ASN A 84 -3.71 2.64 10.48
C ASN A 84 -5.21 2.40 10.63
N LEU A 85 -5.69 1.39 9.91
CA LEU A 85 -7.05 0.88 9.99
C LEU A 85 -7.00 -0.59 10.35
N VAL A 86 -7.68 -0.94 11.44
CA VAL A 86 -7.88 -2.32 11.86
C VAL A 86 -9.37 -2.63 11.85
N ILE A 87 -9.74 -3.70 11.15
CA ILE A 87 -11.10 -4.18 11.06
C ILE A 87 -11.14 -5.60 11.60
N LEU A 88 -12.02 -5.87 12.56
CA LEU A 88 -12.17 -7.19 13.19
C LEU A 88 -13.54 -7.80 12.90
N ASP A 89 -13.59 -9.12 12.82
CA ASP A 89 -14.83 -9.90 12.81
C ASP A 89 -15.38 -10.15 14.23
N GLN A 90 -16.47 -10.91 14.33
CA GLN A 90 -17.15 -11.21 15.60
C GLN A 90 -16.29 -12.06 16.55
N ASP A 91 -15.38 -12.86 16.01
CA ASP A 91 -14.47 -13.73 16.77
C ASP A 91 -13.20 -12.97 17.21
N GLY A 92 -13.04 -11.72 16.77
CA GLY A 92 -11.89 -10.87 17.07
C GLY A 92 -10.72 -11.07 16.11
N ASN A 93 -10.90 -11.80 15.02
CA ASN A 93 -9.85 -11.96 14.02
C ASN A 93 -9.77 -10.71 13.14
N ALA A 94 -8.55 -10.31 12.79
CA ALA A 94 -8.33 -9.22 11.84
C ALA A 94 -8.80 -9.63 10.43
N ILE A 95 -9.67 -8.80 9.87
CA ILE A 95 -10.06 -8.81 8.46
C ILE A 95 -9.12 -7.90 7.67
N VAL A 96 -8.79 -6.73 8.23
CA VAL A 96 -7.89 -5.74 7.65
C VAL A 96 -7.00 -5.20 8.77
N ASP A 97 -5.71 -5.07 8.49
CA ASP A 97 -4.72 -4.39 9.31
C ASP A 97 -3.73 -3.71 8.36
N GLU A 98 -4.05 -2.47 7.98
CA GLU A 98 -3.33 -1.75 6.94
C GLU A 98 -2.96 -0.34 7.38
N ARG A 99 -1.85 0.15 6.84
CA ARG A 99 -1.43 1.55 7.01
C ARG A 99 -2.14 2.43 6.00
N ILE A 100 -2.73 3.52 6.48
CA ILE A 100 -3.35 4.55 5.65
C ILE A 100 -2.37 5.71 5.48
N ILE A 101 -2.13 6.12 4.25
CA ILE A 101 -1.44 7.38 3.94
C ILE A 101 -2.45 8.34 3.32
N VAL A 102 -2.62 9.50 3.95
CA VAL A 102 -3.46 10.59 3.46
C VAL A 102 -2.60 11.67 2.81
N SER A 103 -2.79 11.88 1.51
CA SER A 103 -2.02 12.85 0.71
C SER A 103 -2.93 13.78 -0.10
N ILE A 104 -2.33 14.78 -0.74
CA ILE A 104 -3.01 15.61 -1.74
C ILE A 104 -3.24 14.76 -2.99
N ASP A 105 -4.42 14.87 -3.60
CA ASP A 105 -4.60 14.40 -4.97
C ASP A 105 -3.93 15.39 -5.91
N GLU A 106 -2.75 15.03 -6.43
CA GLU A 106 -2.02 15.86 -7.39
C GLU A 106 -2.30 15.45 -8.85
N GLY A 107 -3.08 14.39 -9.08
CA GLY A 107 -3.25 13.76 -10.40
C GLY A 107 -3.87 14.67 -11.46
N ASN A 108 -4.53 15.74 -11.04
CA ASN A 108 -5.14 16.72 -11.93
C ASN A 108 -4.90 18.18 -11.49
N THR A 109 -3.77 18.40 -10.80
CA THR A 109 -3.42 19.72 -10.26
C THR A 109 -2.20 20.33 -10.93
N VAL A 110 -2.19 21.66 -11.00
CA VAL A 110 -1.05 22.45 -11.47
C VAL A 110 -0.48 23.22 -10.29
N ARG A 111 0.85 23.13 -10.12
CA ARG A 111 1.59 23.95 -9.16
C ARG A 111 2.11 25.21 -9.84
N VAL A 112 1.65 26.38 -9.37
CA VAL A 112 2.12 27.68 -9.84
C VAL A 112 3.03 28.30 -8.78
N TYR A 113 4.24 28.67 -9.18
CA TYR A 113 5.21 29.40 -8.35
C TYR A 113 5.27 30.86 -8.82
N LYS A 114 4.99 31.81 -7.92
CA LYS A 114 5.14 33.25 -8.16
C LYS A 114 6.04 33.83 -7.08
N GLN A 115 7.31 34.08 -7.44
CA GLN A 115 8.37 34.48 -6.51
C GLN A 115 8.47 33.48 -5.34
N THR A 116 8.09 33.88 -4.13
CA THR A 116 8.09 33.04 -2.91
C THR A 116 6.74 32.39 -2.62
N SER A 117 5.70 32.67 -3.41
CA SER A 117 4.37 32.09 -3.23
C SER A 117 4.18 30.83 -4.10
N ARG A 118 3.58 29.79 -3.51
CA ARG A 118 3.23 28.54 -4.18
C ARG A 118 1.73 28.31 -4.07
N THR A 119 1.04 28.11 -5.19
CA THR A 119 -0.40 27.79 -5.23
C THR A 119 -0.61 26.49 -5.99
N VAL A 120 -1.52 25.65 -5.49
CA VAL A 120 -2.00 24.43 -6.16
C VAL A 120 -3.40 24.72 -6.72
N LEU A 121 -3.59 24.44 -8.01
CA LEU A 121 -4.84 24.65 -8.74
C LEU A 121 -5.34 23.31 -9.28
N SER A 122 -6.65 23.08 -9.31
CA SER A 122 -7.26 21.94 -9.99
C SER A 122 -7.83 22.40 -11.33
N CYS A 123 -7.44 21.75 -12.44
CA CYS A 123 -7.68 22.30 -13.78
C CYS A 123 -8.42 21.31 -14.70
N THR A 124 -9.72 21.49 -14.92
CA THR A 124 -10.48 20.80 -15.99
C THR A 124 -11.83 21.50 -16.27
N PRO A 125 -12.04 22.19 -17.41
CA PRO A 125 -11.09 22.76 -18.38
C PRO A 125 -10.49 24.11 -17.93
N ASN A 126 -11.08 24.74 -16.91
CA ASN A 126 -10.57 25.96 -16.27
C ASN A 126 -9.90 25.61 -14.94
N CYS A 127 -9.02 26.48 -14.45
CA CYS A 127 -8.29 26.25 -13.20
C CYS A 127 -8.97 26.95 -12.02
N GLU A 128 -9.25 26.19 -10.97
CA GLU A 128 -9.83 26.68 -9.71
C GLU A 128 -8.87 26.46 -8.55
N ARG A 129 -8.90 27.36 -7.55
CA ARG A 129 -8.12 27.21 -6.31
C ARG A 129 -8.88 26.31 -5.34
N HIS A 130 -8.19 25.37 -4.70
CA HIS A 130 -8.76 24.64 -3.57
C HIS A 130 -9.20 25.63 -2.47
N ALA A 131 -10.39 25.41 -1.91
CA ALA A 131 -10.87 26.23 -0.81
C ALA A 131 -9.86 26.22 0.35
N GLU A 132 -9.38 27.40 0.74
CA GLU A 132 -8.48 27.54 1.88
C GLU A 132 -9.26 27.14 3.14
N ARG A 133 -8.90 25.98 3.72
CA ARG A 133 -9.44 25.58 5.02
C ARG A 133 -8.99 26.63 6.03
N LYS A 134 -9.92 27.41 6.58
CA LYS A 134 -9.68 28.20 7.79
C LYS A 134 -9.34 27.22 8.91
N THR A 135 -8.05 26.97 9.13
CA THR A 135 -7.56 26.44 10.40
C THR A 135 -7.90 27.50 11.44
N THR A 136 -9.01 27.29 12.14
CA THR A 136 -9.34 28.05 13.34
C THR A 136 -8.37 27.59 14.42
N GLY A 137 -7.14 28.10 14.36
CA GLY A 137 -6.20 28.03 15.46
C GLY A 137 -6.73 28.94 16.56
N THR A 138 -7.46 28.35 17.50
CA THR A 138 -7.79 28.97 18.78
C THR A 138 -6.47 29.42 19.42
N GLY A 139 -6.26 30.73 19.44
CA GLY A 139 -5.23 31.34 20.26
C GLY A 139 -5.59 31.15 21.73
N ASN A 140 -4.58 30.77 22.52
CA ASN A 140 -4.45 31.11 23.92
C ASN A 140 -2.98 31.46 24.16
#